data_AF-A0A4Q3Y805-F1
#
_entry.id   AF-A0A4Q3Y805-F1
#
_cell.length_a   1.000
_cell.length_b   1.000
_cell.length_c   1.000
_cell.angle_alpha   90.00
_cell.angle_beta   90.00
_cell.angle_gamma   90.00
#
_symmetry.space_group_name_H-M   'P 1'
#
loop_
_entity.id
_entity.type
_entity.pdbx_description
1 polymer ?
#
loop_
_entity_poly.entity_id
_entity_poly.type
_entity_poly.pdbx_seq_one_letter_code
_entity_poly.pdbx_strand_id
1 'polypeptide(L)'
;SGESLIIEARLSPKDIGFVRLGQKARINITAYDSAVYGALDGNVEAISADATVDEKSGESFYIVRVRTAGALKDSNGKTLQLGPGMAADVALLGQKRSVMSYILTPFTRLGEHALRE
;
A
#
# COMPACT_ATOMS: atom_id res chain seq x y z
N SER A 1 0.12 -24.21 -9.25
CA SER A 1 0.84 -23.19 -8.47
C SER A 1 0.20 -21.85 -8.78
N GLY A 2 -0.44 -21.18 -7.82
CA GLY A 2 -0.97 -19.83 -8.06
C GLY A 2 0.21 -18.89 -8.19
N GLU A 3 0.49 -18.39 -9.40
CA GLU A 3 1.59 -17.46 -9.62
C GLU A 3 1.35 -16.17 -8.84
N SER A 4 2.36 -15.73 -8.09
CA SER A 4 2.34 -14.41 -7.50
C SER A 4 2.37 -13.38 -8.61
N LEU A 5 1.41 -12.46 -8.63
CA LEU A 5 1.33 -11.40 -9.62
C LEU A 5 2.03 -10.15 -9.09
N ILE A 6 2.63 -9.41 -10.01
CA ILE A 6 3.14 -8.07 -9.73
C ILE A 6 2.13 -7.09 -10.30
N ILE A 7 1.63 -6.22 -9.44
CA ILE A 7 0.72 -5.13 -9.81
C ILE A 7 1.50 -3.83 -9.78
N GLU A 8 1.40 -3.08 -10.87
CA GLU A 8 1.93 -1.72 -10.95
C GLU A 8 0.82 -0.75 -10.56
N ALA A 9 1.00 -0.07 -9.44
CA ALA A 9 0.08 0.96 -8.95
C ALA A 9 0.66 2.34 -9.22
N ARG A 10 -0.18 3.26 -9.71
CA ARG A 10 0.15 4.69 -9.81
C ARG A 10 -0.05 5.33 -8.45
N LEU A 11 0.97 6.01 -7.95
CA LEU A 11 0.95 6.71 -6.67
C LEU A 11 1.10 8.22 -6.88
N SER A 12 0.29 9.00 -6.18
CA SER A 12 0.43 10.47 -6.18
C SER A 12 1.80 10.89 -5.62
N PRO A 13 2.47 11.90 -6.20
CA PRO A 13 3.70 12.46 -5.65
C PRO A 13 3.57 12.95 -4.20
N LYS A 14 2.36 13.30 -3.75
CA LYS A 14 2.10 13.72 -2.37
C LYS A 14 2.25 12.58 -1.36
N ASP A 15 2.06 11.34 -1.81
CA ASP A 15 2.02 10.16 -0.95
C ASP A 15 3.34 9.39 -0.91
N ILE A 16 4.28 9.67 -1.82
CA ILE A 16 5.57 8.96 -1.93
C ILE A 16 6.37 8.97 -0.62
N GLY A 17 6.25 10.06 0.16
CA GLY A 17 6.90 10.21 1.46
C GLY A 17 6.47 9.18 2.50
N PHE A 18 5.33 8.50 2.30
CA PHE A 18 4.77 7.52 3.24
C PHE A 18 4.93 6.06 2.77
N VAL A 19 5.41 5.83 1.55
CA VAL A 19 5.53 4.48 0.98
C VAL A 19 6.91 3.88 1.26
N ARG A 20 6.97 2.61 1.65
CA ARG A 20 8.21 1.90 1.97
C ARG A 20 8.25 0.51 1.34
N LEU A 21 9.46 0.03 1.05
CA LEU A 21 9.68 -1.37 0.67
C LEU A 21 9.18 -2.32 1.77
N GLY A 22 8.56 -3.42 1.37
CA GLY A 22 7.95 -4.40 2.27
C GLY A 22 6.64 -3.94 2.92
N GLN A 23 6.15 -2.73 2.63
CA GLN A 23 4.88 -2.26 3.17
C GLN A 23 3.74 -3.15 2.69
N LYS A 24 2.88 -3.55 3.64
CA LYS A 24 1.69 -4.35 3.34
C LYS A 24 0.71 -3.54 2.49
N ALA A 25 0.06 -4.21 1.56
CA ALA A 25 -0.94 -3.64 0.70
C ALA A 25 -2.15 -4.58 0.60
N ARG A 26 -3.32 -3.97 0.39
CA ARG A 26 -4.55 -4.66 0.04
C ARG A 26 -4.93 -4.33 -1.39
N ILE A 27 -5.23 -5.34 -2.18
CA ILE A 27 -5.38 -5.26 -3.62
C ILE A 27 -6.79 -5.73 -3.99
N ASN A 28 -7.59 -4.83 -4.52
CA ASN A 28 -8.91 -5.13 -5.05
C ASN A 28 -8.82 -5.21 -6.57
N ILE A 29 -9.22 -6.35 -7.15
CA ILE A 29 -9.27 -6.49 -8.61
C ILE A 29 -10.63 -5.99 -9.07
N THR A 30 -10.67 -4.92 -9.87
CA THR A 30 -11.93 -4.24 -10.21
C THR A 30 -12.88 -5.10 -11.05
N ALA A 31 -12.35 -6.10 -11.74
CA ALA A 31 -13.14 -7.08 -12.49
C ALA A 31 -13.96 -8.03 -11.60
N TYR A 32 -13.68 -8.09 -10.30
CA TYR A 32 -14.36 -8.95 -9.33
C TYR A 32 -14.93 -8.12 -8.19
N ASP A 33 -16.18 -8.39 -7.81
CA ASP A 33 -16.79 -7.73 -6.66
C ASP A 33 -16.05 -8.10 -5.37
N SER A 34 -15.36 -7.12 -4.77
CA SER A 34 -14.60 -7.31 -3.54
C SER A 34 -15.46 -7.72 -2.34
N ALA A 35 -16.78 -7.43 -2.35
CA ALA A 35 -17.69 -7.90 -1.30
C ALA A 35 -17.95 -9.42 -1.39
N VAL A 36 -17.82 -10.00 -2.59
CA VAL A 36 -18.05 -11.43 -2.85
C VAL A 36 -16.74 -12.21 -2.77
N TYR A 37 -15.69 -11.72 -3.41
CA TYR A 37 -14.43 -12.45 -3.59
C TYR A 37 -13.32 -12.00 -2.64
N GLY A 38 -13.53 -10.88 -1.94
CA GLY A 38 -12.52 -10.28 -1.07
C GLY A 38 -11.43 -9.54 -1.85
N ALA A 39 -10.29 -9.40 -1.19
CA ALA A 39 -9.12 -8.70 -1.70
C ALA A 39 -7.88 -9.57 -1.54
N LEU A 40 -6.87 -9.33 -2.35
CA LEU A 40 -5.57 -9.93 -2.18
C LEU A 40 -4.72 -9.13 -1.20
N ASP A 41 -4.01 -9.84 -0.35
CA ASP A 41 -2.88 -9.27 0.37
C ASP A 41 -1.66 -9.20 -0.55
N GLY A 42 -0.79 -8.24 -0.30
CA GLY A 42 0.48 -8.11 -1.00
C GLY A 42 1.47 -7.25 -0.24
N ASN A 43 2.68 -7.13 -0.78
CA ASN A 43 3.73 -6.26 -0.24
C ASN A 43 4.40 -5.46 -1.35
N VAL A 44 4.78 -4.22 -1.02
CA VAL A 44 5.57 -3.36 -1.91
C VAL A 44 6.95 -4.00 -2.11
N GLU A 45 7.30 -4.29 -3.36
CA GLU A 45 8.58 -4.89 -3.74
C GLU A 45 9.51 -3.87 -4.42
N ALA A 46 8.95 -2.88 -5.11
CA ALA A 46 9.72 -1.81 -5.71
C ALA A 46 8.92 -0.49 -5.77
N ILE A 47 9.67 0.61 -5.80
CA ILE A 47 9.16 1.97 -5.93
C ILE A 47 10.03 2.63 -7.01
N SER A 48 9.42 3.30 -7.99
CA SER A 48 10.18 4.02 -9.01
C SER A 48 11.03 5.11 -8.37
N ALA A 49 12.26 5.30 -8.88
CA ALA A 49 13.15 6.35 -8.40
C ALA A 49 12.62 7.75 -8.75
N ASP A 50 11.99 7.86 -9.92
CA ASP A 50 11.51 9.12 -10.48
C ASP A 50 10.00 9.09 -10.72
N ALA A 51 9.42 10.29 -10.77
CA ALA A 51 8.03 10.48 -11.18
C ALA A 51 7.91 10.41 -12.71
N THR A 52 6.86 9.76 -13.20
CA THR A 52 6.44 9.77 -14.60
C THR A 52 5.32 10.78 -14.78
N VAL A 53 5.26 11.45 -15.94
CA VAL A 53 4.17 12.37 -16.29
C VAL A 53 3.26 11.69 -17.31
N ASP A 54 1.96 11.68 -17.04
CA ASP A 54 0.96 11.25 -18.02
C ASP A 54 0.86 12.30 -19.12
N GLU A 55 1.18 11.94 -20.35
CA GLU A 55 1.21 12.88 -21.48
C GLU A 55 -0.18 13.48 -21.81
N LYS A 56 -1.27 12.81 -21.41
CA LYS A 56 -2.63 13.27 -21.70
C LYS A 56 -3.17 14.18 -20.61
N SER A 57 -2.99 13.82 -19.33
CA SER A 57 -3.51 14.61 -18.21
C SER A 57 -2.52 15.65 -17.68
N GLY A 58 -1.21 15.49 -17.96
CA GLY A 58 -0.15 16.28 -17.36
C GLY A 58 0.11 15.94 -15.89
N GLU A 59 -0.56 14.93 -15.33
CA GLU A 59 -0.37 14.52 -13.94
C GLU A 59 0.90 13.71 -13.76
N SER A 60 1.67 14.04 -12.73
CA SER A 60 2.83 13.24 -12.34
C SER A 60 2.43 12.15 -11.34
N PHE A 61 3.05 10.97 -11.46
CA PHE A 61 2.84 9.83 -10.58
C PHE A 61 4.12 9.00 -10.43
N TYR A 62 4.23 8.29 -9.32
CA TYR A 62 5.25 7.27 -9.12
C TYR A 62 4.66 5.88 -9.42
N ILE A 63 5.51 4.94 -9.82
CA ILE A 63 5.11 3.54 -10.00
C ILE A 63 5.54 2.76 -8.77
N VAL A 64 4.57 2.11 -8.11
CA VAL A 64 4.82 1.20 -7.01
C VAL A 64 4.46 -0.22 -7.46
N ARG A 65 5.41 -1.14 -7.34
CA ARG A 65 5.20 -2.56 -7.65
C ARG A 65 4.84 -3.32 -6.38
N VAL A 66 3.70 -3.97 -6.40
CA VAL A 66 3.19 -4.76 -5.28
C VAL A 66 3.07 -6.21 -5.71
N ARG A 67 3.75 -7.09 -4.98
CA ARG A 67 3.67 -8.54 -5.18
C ARG A 67 2.50 -9.10 -4.38
N THR A 68 1.61 -9.85 -5.03
CA THR A 68 0.50 -10.54 -4.35
C THR A 68 1.01 -11.69 -3.49
N ALA A 69 0.42 -11.88 -2.32
CA ALA A 69 0.70 -12.97 -1.39
C ALA A 69 -0.19 -14.21 -1.65
N GLY A 70 -0.57 -14.43 -2.91
CA GLY A 70 -1.44 -15.55 -3.31
C GLY A 70 -2.33 -15.22 -4.50
N ALA A 71 -3.40 -16.00 -4.62
CA ALA A 71 -4.39 -15.89 -5.68
C ALA A 71 -5.80 -15.75 -5.11
N LEU A 72 -6.67 -15.07 -5.87
CA LEU A 72 -8.05 -14.79 -5.44
C LEU A 72 -8.87 -16.07 -5.64
N LYS A 73 -9.74 -16.40 -4.69
CA LYS A 73 -10.54 -17.62 -4.74
C LYS A 73 -12.03 -17.28 -4.65
N ASP A 74 -12.85 -18.07 -5.32
CA ASP A 74 -14.29 -18.02 -5.17
C ASP A 74 -14.76 -18.73 -3.88
N SER A 75 -16.07 -18.66 -3.63
CA SER A 75 -16.72 -19.33 -2.49
C SER A 75 -16.58 -20.86 -2.50
N ASN A 76 -16.29 -21.46 -3.66
CA ASN A 76 -16.04 -22.89 -3.82
C ASN A 76 -14.54 -23.23 -3.72
N GLY A 77 -13.68 -22.25 -3.42
CA GLY A 77 -12.24 -22.41 -3.31
C GLY A 77 -11.50 -22.49 -4.65
N LYS A 78 -12.20 -22.29 -5.78
CA LYS A 78 -11.58 -22.26 -7.11
C LYS A 78 -10.82 -20.95 -7.28
N THR A 79 -9.60 -21.06 -7.79
CA THR A 79 -8.77 -19.89 -8.07
C THR A 79 -9.32 -19.13 -9.26
N LEU A 80 -9.56 -17.84 -9.08
CA LEU A 80 -9.94 -16.92 -10.14
C LEU A 80 -8.73 -16.63 -11.02
N GLN A 81 -8.95 -16.58 -12.33
CA GLN A 81 -7.90 -16.27 -13.28
C GLN A 81 -7.69 -14.77 -13.32
N LEU A 82 -6.48 -14.35 -12.98
CA LEU A 82 -6.07 -12.97 -13.03
C LEU A 82 -5.12 -12.79 -14.20
N GLY A 83 -5.51 -11.98 -15.19
CA GLY A 83 -4.74 -11.77 -16.41
C GLY A 83 -4.14 -10.36 -16.54
N PRO A 84 -3.14 -10.17 -17.42
CA PRO A 84 -2.64 -8.85 -17.79
C PRO A 84 -3.75 -7.94 -18.33
N GLY A 85 -3.65 -6.64 -18.06
CA GLY A 85 -4.60 -5.62 -18.53
C GLY A 85 -5.82 -5.41 -17.64
N MET A 86 -6.01 -6.23 -16.60
CA MET A 86 -7.03 -5.96 -15.59
C MET A 86 -6.62 -4.78 -14.70
N ALA A 87 -7.58 -3.93 -14.34
CA ALA A 87 -7.39 -2.87 -13.38
C ALA A 87 -7.49 -3.40 -11.94
N ALA A 88 -6.74 -2.75 -11.05
CA ALA A 88 -6.75 -3.07 -9.62
C ALA A 88 -6.55 -1.79 -8.81
N ASP A 89 -7.27 -1.71 -7.68
CA ASP A 89 -7.08 -0.67 -6.67
C ASP A 89 -6.17 -1.21 -5.57
N VAL A 90 -5.12 -0.45 -5.25
CA VAL A 90 -4.11 -0.85 -4.26
C VAL A 90 -4.14 0.12 -3.09
N ALA A 91 -4.54 -0.39 -1.92
CA ALA A 91 -4.49 0.33 -0.66
C ALA A 91 -3.22 -0.03 0.11
N LEU A 92 -2.27 0.89 0.18
CA LEU A 92 -1.05 0.74 0.98
C LEU A 92 -1.37 0.94 2.46
N LEU A 93 -1.14 -0.08 3.27
CA LEU A 93 -1.47 -0.04 4.69
C LEU A 93 -0.41 0.78 5.43
N GLY A 94 -0.84 1.85 6.09
CA GLY A 94 0.04 2.70 6.89
C GLY A 94 0.61 1.99 8.12
N GLN A 95 1.60 2.62 8.76
CA GLN A 95 2.16 2.13 10.02
C GLN A 95 1.07 2.12 11.11
N LYS A 96 1.01 1.04 11.91
CA LYS A 96 0.14 0.97 13.07
C LYS A 96 0.58 2.04 14.08
N ARG A 97 -0.16 3.14 14.20
CA ARG A 97 0.04 4.10 15.29
C ARG A 97 -0.52 3.48 16.57
N SER A 98 0.34 3.17 17.54
CA SER A 98 -0.12 2.77 18.87
C SER A 98 -0.64 4.00 19.61
N VAL A 99 -1.82 3.93 20.21
CA VAL A 99 -2.38 5.01 21.05
C VAL A 99 -1.42 5.39 22.19
N MET A 100 -0.58 4.45 22.64
CA MET A 100 0.46 4.68 23.64
C MET A 100 1.43 5.81 23.25
N SER A 101 1.69 6.04 21.95
CA SER A 101 2.60 7.11 21.50
C SER A 101 2.04 8.51 21.70
N TYR A 102 0.73 8.68 21.93
CA TYR A 102 0.12 9.96 22.29
C TYR A 102 0.16 10.23 23.79
N ILE A 103 0.20 9.17 24.61
CA ILE A 103 0.16 9.27 26.08
C ILE A 103 1.55 9.63 26.66
N LEU A 104 2.63 9.20 26.00
CA LEU A 104 4.00 9.41 26.49
C LEU A 104 4.63 10.75 26.05
N THR A 105 3.99 11.51 25.16
CA THR A 105 4.52 12.77 24.63
C THR A 105 4.67 13.93 25.64
N PRO A 106 3.89 14.06 26.73
CA PRO A 106 4.04 15.21 27.62
C PRO A 106 5.11 15.03 28.72
N PHE A 107 5.68 13.83 28.92
CA PHE A 107 6.53 13.58 30.09
C PHE A 107 8.02 13.89 29.90
N THR A 108 8.49 14.15 28.68
CA THR A 108 9.92 14.43 28.42
C THR A 108 10.28 15.92 28.33
N ARG A 109 9.31 16.83 28.51
CA ARG A 109 9.56 18.30 28.46
C ARG A 109 9.67 19.00 29.81
N LEU A 110 9.59 18.26 30.92
CA LEU A 110 9.59 18.84 32.28
C LEU A 110 10.93 18.71 33.02
N GLY A 111 11.99 18.20 32.38
CA GLY A 111 13.29 17.98 33.02
C GLY A 111 14.33 19.10 32.90
N GLU A 112 14.26 19.96 31.88
CA GLU A 112 15.38 20.88 31.55
C GLU A 112 15.23 22.32 32.07
N HIS A 113 14.11 22.67 32.70
CA HIS A 113 13.90 24.02 33.25
C HIS A 113 13.99 24.11 34.79
N ALA A 114 14.32 23.02 35.49
CA ALA A 114 14.41 23.01 36.96
C ALA A 114 15.85 23.18 37.51
N LEU A 115 16.86 23.37 36.66
CA LEU A 115 18.27 23.54 37.07
C LEU A 115 18.89 24.86 36.59
N ARG A 116 18.11 25.95 36.70
CA ARG A 116 18.63 27.32 36.74
C ARG A 116 17.83 28.15 37.73
N GLU A 117 18.12 27.92 39.00
CA GLU A 117 18.38 29.03 39.92
C GLU A 117 19.89 29.04 40.20
#